data_AF-A0A1X0NK80-F1
#
_entry.id   AF-A0A1X0NK80-F1
#
_cell.length_a   1.000
_cell.length_b   1.000
_cell.length_c   1.000
_cell.angle_alpha   90.00
_cell.angle_beta   90.00
_cell.angle_gamma   90.00
#
_symmetry.space_group_name_H-M   'P 1'
#
loop_
_entity.id
_entity.type
_entity.pdbx_description
1 polymer ?
#
loop_
_entity_poly.entity_id
_entity_poly.type
_entity_poly.pdbx_seq_one_letter_code
_entity_poly.pdbx_strand_id
1 'polypeptide(L)'
;VDPRFIGFSLFRPIRCQLSSRDITVKNGYAPFLLQQPSSWGAVYFPKPWREFRRFFDETKNLDIKVKMGRGQPDPDSNLWDYLTSWKKYLIYYMHTHGWYMMYPNFPKNLVLSTSRHLAGEHRTPSKKKFVLPLVRPRHMEDEAVRNSVWNFPSMESMKMYDVMF
;
A
#
# COMPACT_ATOMS: atom_id res chain seq x y z
N VAL A 1 -2.26 17.05 -9.95
CA VAL A 1 -2.28 15.72 -9.31
C VAL A 1 -3.64 15.54 -8.67
N ASP A 2 -4.32 14.43 -8.93
CA ASP A 2 -5.64 14.16 -8.36
C ASP A 2 -5.58 14.18 -6.81
N PRO A 3 -6.51 14.88 -6.13
CA PRO A 3 -6.47 15.08 -4.68
C PRO A 3 -6.61 13.79 -3.86
N ARG A 4 -7.04 12.69 -4.48
CA ARG A 4 -7.19 11.39 -3.82
C ARG A 4 -5.88 10.59 -3.79
N PHE A 5 -4.81 11.02 -4.47
CA PHE A 5 -3.48 10.39 -4.35
C PHE A 5 -2.74 10.87 -3.12
N ILE A 6 -2.25 9.91 -2.32
CA ILE A 6 -1.40 10.22 -1.17
C ILE A 6 0.09 10.00 -1.43
N GLY A 7 0.41 9.33 -2.53
CA GLY A 7 1.78 9.02 -2.91
C GLY A 7 1.92 7.67 -3.60
N PHE A 8 3.15 7.18 -3.64
CA PHE A 8 3.53 5.98 -4.38
C PHE A 8 4.33 5.02 -3.50
N SER A 9 4.05 3.72 -3.63
CA SER A 9 4.85 2.66 -3.03
C SER A 9 6.01 2.29 -3.94
N LEU A 10 7.15 1.97 -3.33
CA LEU A 10 8.31 1.38 -4.00
C LEU A 10 8.31 -0.15 -3.90
N PHE A 11 7.45 -0.70 -3.03
CA PHE A 11 7.23 -2.13 -2.85
C PHE A 11 5.90 -2.56 -3.48
N ARG A 12 5.82 -3.81 -3.95
CA ARG A 12 4.58 -4.42 -4.46
C ARG A 12 3.92 -5.26 -3.36
N PRO A 13 2.68 -4.96 -2.93
CA PRO A 13 2.05 -5.69 -1.85
C PRO A 13 1.60 -7.06 -2.38
N ILE A 14 1.99 -8.11 -1.68
CA ILE A 14 1.61 -9.50 -2.00
C ILE A 14 0.46 -10.02 -1.16
N ARG A 15 0.15 -9.32 -0.07
CA ARG A 15 -0.89 -9.64 0.88
C ARG A 15 -1.49 -8.34 1.40
N CYS A 16 -2.81 -8.26 1.40
CA CYS A 16 -3.54 -7.20 2.05
C CYS A 16 -3.43 -7.40 3.56
N GLN A 17 -2.92 -6.40 4.28
CA GLN A 17 -2.77 -6.45 5.73
C GLN A 17 -4.10 -6.19 6.44
N LEU A 18 -5.12 -5.76 5.70
CA LEU A 18 -6.43 -5.36 6.23
C LEU A 18 -7.47 -6.47 6.11
N SER A 19 -7.35 -7.34 5.12
CA SER A 19 -8.23 -8.51 4.94
C SER A 19 -7.50 -9.85 5.06
N SER A 20 -6.18 -9.82 5.28
CA SER A 20 -5.33 -11.01 5.30
C SER A 20 -5.42 -11.87 4.02
N ARG A 21 -5.83 -11.29 2.90
CA ARG A 21 -5.90 -11.96 1.59
C ARG A 21 -4.65 -11.74 0.76
N ASP A 22 -4.33 -12.71 -0.09
CA ASP A 22 -3.23 -12.56 -1.04
C ASP A 22 -3.67 -11.67 -2.22
N ILE A 23 -2.78 -10.76 -2.62
CA ILE A 23 -3.05 -9.76 -3.66
C ILE A 23 -2.57 -10.31 -5.00
N THR A 24 -3.51 -10.47 -5.95
CA THR A 24 -3.21 -10.80 -7.34
C THR A 24 -3.89 -9.80 -8.26
N VAL A 25 -3.09 -8.99 -8.96
CA VAL A 25 -3.60 -7.95 -9.87
C VAL A 25 -3.26 -8.32 -11.31
N LYS A 26 -4.29 -8.66 -12.09
CA LYS A 26 -4.20 -8.93 -13.53
C LYS A 26 -4.63 -7.68 -14.32
N ASN A 27 -3.69 -6.79 -14.62
CA ASN A 27 -3.93 -5.55 -15.36
C ASN A 27 -2.81 -5.23 -16.38
N GLY A 28 -2.19 -6.26 -16.95
CA GLY A 28 -1.08 -6.06 -17.91
C GLY A 28 0.14 -5.39 -17.31
N TYR A 29 0.42 -5.64 -16.02
CA TYR A 29 1.52 -5.03 -15.28
C TYR A 29 1.44 -3.50 -15.10
N ALA A 30 0.28 -2.89 -15.38
CA ALA A 30 0.08 -1.48 -15.09
C ALA A 30 0.11 -1.24 -13.56
N PRO A 31 0.58 -0.07 -13.10
CA PRO A 31 0.36 0.38 -11.73
C PRO A 31 -1.12 0.34 -11.34
N PHE A 32 -1.40 0.14 -10.07
CA PHE A 32 -2.76 0.08 -9.55
C PHE A 32 -2.88 0.89 -8.26
N LEU A 33 -4.12 1.22 -7.88
CA LEU A 33 -4.44 1.95 -6.67
C LEU A 33 -4.99 1.02 -5.61
N LEU A 34 -4.54 1.23 -4.38
CA LEU A 34 -5.03 0.49 -3.22
C LEU A 34 -5.25 1.47 -2.07
N GLN A 35 -6.40 1.33 -1.40
CA GLN A 35 -6.73 2.07 -0.18
C GLN A 35 -6.04 1.45 1.04
N GLN A 36 -4.72 1.28 0.94
CA GLN A 36 -3.85 0.80 2.00
C GLN A 36 -2.51 1.54 1.89
N PRO A 37 -1.94 2.06 2.98
CA PRO A 37 -0.63 2.68 2.95
C PRO A 37 0.49 1.64 2.93
N SER A 38 1.60 1.98 2.27
CA SER A 38 2.79 1.13 2.19
C SER A 38 3.73 1.36 3.39
N SER A 39 4.31 0.27 3.89
CA SER A 39 5.22 0.26 5.04
C SER A 39 6.64 -0.23 4.72
N TRP A 40 6.93 -0.60 3.47
CA TRP A 40 8.21 -1.20 3.05
C TRP A 40 8.87 -0.45 1.88
N GLY A 41 8.79 0.88 1.93
CA GLY A 41 9.27 1.77 0.87
C GLY A 41 8.09 2.51 0.27
N ALA A 42 7.92 3.76 0.69
CA ALA A 42 6.82 4.62 0.29
C ALA A 42 7.30 6.06 0.18
N VAL A 43 6.77 6.78 -0.80
CA VAL A 43 6.96 8.22 -0.96
C VAL A 43 5.59 8.86 -0.84
N TYR A 44 5.36 9.55 0.27
CA TYR A 44 4.11 10.28 0.52
C TYR A 44 4.23 11.72 0.03
N PHE A 45 3.15 12.24 -0.55
CA PHE A 45 3.12 13.62 -0.98
C PHE A 45 3.01 14.60 0.20
N PRO A 46 3.65 15.78 0.13
CA PRO A 46 3.70 16.70 1.26
C PRO A 46 2.33 17.16 1.76
N LYS A 47 1.38 17.46 0.85
CA LYS A 47 0.05 17.95 1.21
C LYS A 47 -0.78 16.90 1.99
N PRO A 48 -1.09 15.71 1.43
CA PRO A 48 -1.88 14.71 2.15
C PRO A 48 -1.18 14.22 3.43
N TRP A 49 0.15 14.16 3.44
CA TRP A 49 0.90 13.82 4.65
C TRP A 49 0.69 14.83 5.79
N ARG A 50 0.73 16.14 5.49
CA ARG A 50 0.46 17.19 6.49
C ARG A 50 -0.98 17.14 7.00
N GLU A 51 -1.95 16.91 6.12
CA GLU A 51 -3.36 16.77 6.49
C GLU A 51 -3.59 15.57 7.42
N PHE A 52 -3.02 14.41 7.07
CA PHE A 52 -3.03 13.23 7.95
C PHE A 52 -2.33 13.49 9.28
N ARG A 53 -1.20 14.21 9.27
CA ARG A 53 -0.43 14.46 10.50
C ARG A 53 -1.23 15.26 11.52
N ARG A 54 -1.90 16.33 11.07
CA ARG A 54 -2.82 17.12 11.90
C ARG A 54 -3.94 16.26 12.48
N PHE A 55 -4.62 15.50 11.63
CA PHE A 55 -5.68 14.58 12.07
C PHE A 55 -5.17 13.61 13.16
N PHE A 56 -4.03 12.97 12.93
CA PHE A 56 -3.47 12.03 13.90
C PHE A 56 -3.11 12.70 15.22
N ASP A 57 -2.52 13.90 15.20
CA ASP A 57 -2.12 14.57 16.45
C ASP A 57 -3.34 14.92 17.32
N GLU A 58 -4.48 15.21 16.69
CA GLU A 58 -5.77 15.44 17.33
C GLU A 58 -6.43 14.14 17.85
N THR A 59 -6.25 13.02 17.15
CA THR A 59 -7.00 11.78 17.44
C THR A 59 -6.18 10.64 18.04
N LYS A 60 -4.85 10.73 18.16
CA LYS A 60 -3.96 9.61 18.56
C LYS A 60 -4.24 8.96 19.92
N ASN A 61 -5.05 9.60 20.75
CA ASN A 61 -5.48 9.08 22.05
C ASN A 61 -6.86 8.40 21.99
N LEU A 62 -7.46 8.29 20.81
CA LEU A 62 -8.78 7.70 20.58
C LEU A 62 -8.62 6.42 19.75
N ASP A 63 -9.23 5.31 20.20
CA ASP A 63 -9.27 4.06 19.45
C ASP A 63 -10.29 4.12 18.30
N ILE A 64 -9.92 4.87 17.25
CA ILE A 64 -10.73 5.01 16.04
C ILE A 64 -10.72 3.72 15.22
N LYS A 65 -11.87 3.40 14.62
CA LYS A 65 -12.09 2.15 13.89
C LYS A 65 -12.77 2.44 12.55
N VAL A 66 -12.31 1.77 11.51
CA VAL A 66 -13.01 1.72 10.22
C VAL A 66 -14.25 0.88 10.41
N LYS A 67 -15.40 1.35 9.91
CA LYS A 67 -16.66 0.61 9.94
C LYS A 67 -17.11 0.32 8.53
N MET A 68 -17.12 -0.97 8.18
CA MET A 68 -17.64 -1.40 6.89
C MET A 68 -19.17 -1.44 6.92
N GLY A 69 -19.78 -1.35 5.74
CA GLY A 69 -21.24 -1.44 5.60
C GLY A 69 -21.81 -2.79 6.07
N ARG A 70 -23.15 -2.89 6.17
CA ARG A 70 -23.82 -4.12 6.64
C ARG A 70 -23.34 -5.35 5.85
N GLY A 71 -22.97 -6.40 6.59
CA GLY A 71 -22.57 -7.69 6.02
C GLY A 71 -21.11 -7.80 5.58
N GLN A 72 -20.30 -6.74 5.73
CA GLN A 72 -18.87 -6.79 5.43
C GLN A 72 -18.03 -6.85 6.71
N PRO A 73 -16.95 -7.64 6.75
CA PRO A 73 -16.05 -7.65 7.90
C PRO A 73 -15.28 -6.32 7.98
N ASP A 74 -15.10 -5.83 9.20
CA ASP A 74 -14.21 -4.71 9.49
C ASP A 74 -12.74 -5.11 9.20
N PRO A 75 -11.86 -4.17 8.81
CA PRO A 75 -10.46 -4.48 8.51
C PRO A 75 -9.67 -4.86 9.76
N ASP A 76 -8.69 -5.75 9.60
CA ASP A 76 -7.76 -6.23 10.63
C ASP A 76 -7.02 -5.08 11.35
N SER A 77 -6.90 -3.91 10.71
CA SER A 77 -6.33 -2.71 11.34
C SER A 77 -7.09 -2.23 12.56
N ASN A 78 -8.37 -2.58 12.70
CA ASN A 78 -9.14 -2.28 13.90
C ASN A 78 -8.61 -2.99 15.14
N LEU A 79 -7.93 -4.13 14.96
CA LEU A 79 -7.29 -4.91 16.03
C LEU A 79 -5.88 -4.39 16.38
N TRP A 80 -5.33 -3.45 15.61
CA TRP A 80 -3.99 -2.91 15.90
C TRP A 80 -4.05 -1.96 17.09
N ASP A 81 -2.98 -1.97 17.89
CA ASP A 81 -2.80 -1.06 19.02
C ASP A 81 -2.79 0.40 18.55
N TYR A 82 -3.74 1.17 19.06
CA TYR A 82 -3.96 2.56 18.68
C TYR A 82 -2.90 3.51 19.27
N LEU A 83 -2.16 3.09 20.30
CA LEU A 83 -1.10 3.91 20.90
C LEU A 83 0.21 3.82 20.12
N THR A 84 0.46 2.68 19.45
CA THR A 84 1.73 2.42 18.77
C THR A 84 1.62 2.38 17.24
N SER A 85 0.42 2.20 16.69
CA SER A 85 0.21 2.07 15.24
C SER A 85 -0.32 3.35 14.60
N TRP A 86 0.58 4.26 14.21
CA TRP A 86 0.19 5.42 13.40
C TRP A 86 -0.49 5.02 12.07
N LYS A 87 -0.12 3.84 11.53
CA LYS A 87 -0.64 3.32 10.27
C LYS A 87 -2.14 3.03 10.36
N LYS A 88 -2.64 2.59 11.52
CA LYS A 88 -4.08 2.40 11.79
C LYS A 88 -4.89 3.66 11.47
N TYR A 89 -4.40 4.82 11.93
CA TYR A 89 -5.03 6.10 11.70
C TYR A 89 -4.96 6.52 10.24
N LEU A 90 -3.83 6.26 9.56
CA LEU A 90 -3.74 6.57 8.14
C LEU A 90 -4.72 5.71 7.33
N ILE A 91 -4.91 4.44 7.67
CA ILE A 91 -5.91 3.58 7.02
C ILE A 91 -7.32 4.14 7.22
N TYR A 92 -7.66 4.53 8.45
CA TYR A 92 -8.95 5.17 8.74
C TYR A 92 -9.14 6.46 7.93
N TYR A 93 -8.12 7.32 7.92
CA TYR A 93 -8.16 8.59 7.21
C TYR A 93 -8.28 8.36 5.69
N MET A 94 -7.55 7.39 5.16
CA MET A 94 -7.63 7.02 3.75
C MET A 94 -9.02 6.51 3.36
N HIS A 95 -9.60 5.66 4.20
CA HIS A 95 -10.94 5.10 3.97
C HIS A 95 -12.01 6.20 3.95
N THR A 96 -12.01 7.07 4.95
CA THR A 96 -13.01 8.13 5.09
C THR A 96 -12.89 9.24 4.05
N HIS A 97 -11.69 9.51 3.54
CA HIS A 97 -11.43 10.57 2.56
C HIS A 97 -11.32 10.06 1.11
N GLY A 98 -11.55 8.76 0.88
CA GLY A 98 -11.43 8.17 -0.45
C GLY A 98 -10.02 8.29 -1.03
N TRP A 99 -8.99 8.18 -0.20
CA TRP A 99 -7.59 8.29 -0.62
C TRP A 99 -6.99 6.95 -1.02
N TYR A 100 -6.06 7.01 -1.97
CA TYR A 100 -5.39 5.84 -2.52
C TYR A 100 -3.89 6.05 -2.61
N MET A 101 -3.15 4.96 -2.39
CA MET A 101 -1.73 4.87 -2.70
C MET A 101 -1.55 4.06 -3.98
N MET A 102 -0.64 4.50 -4.83
CA MET A 102 -0.26 3.73 -6.02
C MET A 102 0.74 2.66 -5.67
N TYR A 103 0.60 1.51 -6.32
CA TYR A 103 1.51 0.40 -6.19
C TYR A 103 2.02 -0.06 -7.55
N PRO A 104 3.31 -0.42 -7.64
CA PRO A 104 3.87 -1.02 -8.84
C PRO A 104 3.34 -2.45 -9.04
N ASN A 105 3.22 -2.85 -10.31
CA ASN A 105 2.88 -4.23 -10.70
C ASN A 105 3.86 -4.77 -11.73
N PHE A 106 5.17 -4.62 -11.48
CA PHE A 106 6.18 -5.06 -12.43
C PHE A 106 6.13 -6.59 -12.65
N PRO A 107 6.47 -7.07 -13.85
CA PRO A 107 6.66 -8.49 -14.13
C PRO A 107 7.54 -9.19 -13.09
N LYS A 108 7.32 -10.49 -12.88
CA LYS A 108 8.10 -11.33 -11.94
C LYS A 108 8.09 -10.81 -10.49
N ASN A 109 7.07 -10.03 -10.12
CA ASN A 109 6.95 -9.38 -8.81
C ASN A 109 8.18 -8.53 -8.45
N LEU A 110 8.80 -7.89 -9.44
CA LEU A 110 9.91 -6.96 -9.19
C LEU A 110 9.45 -5.77 -8.34
N VAL A 111 10.37 -5.19 -7.58
CA VAL A 111 10.14 -4.02 -6.71
C VAL A 111 11.27 -3.00 -6.81
N LEU A 112 11.00 -1.74 -6.46
CA LEU A 112 12.00 -0.67 -6.38
C LEU A 112 12.63 -0.58 -4.98
N SER A 113 11.95 -1.11 -3.96
CA SER A 113 12.47 -1.21 -2.61
C SER A 113 12.05 -2.55 -2.01
N THR A 114 12.92 -3.13 -1.19
CA THR A 114 12.65 -4.30 -0.35
C THR A 114 13.25 -4.07 1.03
N SER A 115 12.61 -4.60 2.05
CA SER A 115 13.14 -4.50 3.41
C SER A 115 14.37 -5.41 3.57
N ARG A 116 15.43 -4.89 4.21
CA ARG A 116 16.58 -5.69 4.62
C ARG A 116 16.23 -6.43 5.91
N HIS A 117 16.42 -7.75 5.92
CA HIS A 117 16.22 -8.56 7.12
C HIS A 117 17.48 -8.55 7.99
N LEU A 118 17.29 -8.34 9.29
CA LEU A 118 18.27 -8.62 10.32
C LEU A 118 17.95 -9.99 10.95
N ALA A 119 18.98 -10.70 11.40
CA ALA A 119 18.80 -12.02 12.02
C ALA A 119 17.96 -11.93 13.32
N GLY A 120 17.09 -12.91 13.56
CA GLY A 120 16.32 -13.05 14.82
C GLY A 120 14.86 -12.58 14.79
N GLU A 121 14.35 -12.02 13.69
CA GLU A 121 12.96 -11.56 13.62
C GLU A 121 11.98 -12.66 13.17
N HIS A 122 11.29 -13.33 14.10
CA HIS A 122 10.20 -14.27 13.80
C HIS A 122 8.87 -13.53 13.64
N ARG A 123 8.25 -13.58 12.45
CA ARG A 123 6.88 -13.10 12.22
C ARG A 123 6.10 -14.06 11.32
N THR A 124 4.79 -14.14 11.54
CA THR A 124 3.82 -14.89 10.75
C THR A 124 3.03 -13.92 9.85
N PRO A 125 2.82 -14.21 8.55
CA PRO A 125 3.41 -15.30 7.77
C PRO A 125 4.91 -15.09 7.52
N SER A 126 5.59 -16.17 7.09
CA SER A 126 7.04 -16.18 6.86
C SER A 126 7.52 -14.94 6.09
N LYS A 127 8.48 -14.22 6.66
CA LYS A 127 9.02 -13.00 6.04
C LYS A 127 9.66 -13.23 4.67
N LYS A 128 10.06 -14.47 4.34
CA LYS A 128 10.50 -14.86 2.99
C LYS A 128 9.47 -14.54 1.91
N LYS A 129 8.17 -14.58 2.24
CA LYS A 129 7.09 -14.21 1.34
C LYS A 129 7.28 -12.77 0.82
N PHE A 130 7.76 -11.88 1.69
CA PHE A 130 7.88 -10.44 1.43
C PHE A 130 9.24 -10.00 0.88
N VAL A 131 10.19 -10.93 0.72
CA VAL A 131 11.46 -10.65 0.05
C VAL A 131 11.24 -10.77 -1.45
N LEU A 132 11.09 -9.62 -2.11
CA LEU A 132 10.87 -9.55 -3.55
C LEU A 132 12.14 -9.13 -4.29
N PRO A 133 12.33 -9.59 -5.53
CA PRO A 133 13.51 -9.24 -6.31
C PRO A 133 13.48 -7.75 -6.69
N LEU A 134 14.61 -7.06 -6.47
CA LEU A 134 14.76 -5.66 -6.88
C LEU A 134 14.87 -5.53 -8.41
N VAL A 135 14.28 -4.47 -8.95
CA VAL A 135 14.55 -4.02 -10.33
C VAL A 135 16.05 -3.72 -10.47
N ARG A 136 16.64 -4.15 -11.58
CA ARG A 136 18.06 -3.99 -11.93
C ARG A 136 18.15 -3.59 -13.41
N PRO A 137 19.27 -3.01 -13.87
CA PRO A 137 19.41 -2.58 -15.27
C PRO A 137 19.06 -3.66 -16.30
N ARG A 138 19.54 -4.90 -16.12
CA ARG A 138 19.20 -6.06 -16.97
C ARG A 138 17.70 -6.36 -17.08
N HIS A 139 16.90 -5.99 -16.09
CA HIS A 139 15.45 -6.20 -16.15
C HIS A 139 14.76 -5.19 -17.08
N MET A 140 15.41 -4.07 -17.40
CA MET A 140 14.88 -3.05 -18.31
C MET A 140 15.01 -3.43 -19.79
N GLU A 141 15.75 -4.52 -20.09
CA GLU A 141 15.80 -5.15 -21.42
C GLU A 141 14.46 -5.82 -21.78
N ASP A 142 13.68 -6.23 -20.76
CA ASP A 142 12.32 -6.74 -20.92
C ASP A 142 11.36 -5.57 -21.17
N GLU A 143 10.74 -5.57 -22.35
CA GLU A 143 9.83 -4.50 -22.77
C GLU A 143 8.65 -4.32 -21.80
N ALA A 144 8.12 -5.40 -21.22
CA ALA A 144 7.01 -5.31 -20.27
C ALA A 144 7.43 -4.64 -18.96
N VAL A 145 8.65 -4.90 -18.48
CA VAL A 145 9.21 -4.22 -17.31
C VAL A 145 9.44 -2.76 -17.63
N ARG A 146 10.08 -2.46 -18.76
CA ARG A 146 10.36 -1.08 -19.20
C ARG A 146 9.08 -0.27 -19.33
N ASN A 147 8.06 -0.81 -20.01
CA ASN A 147 6.77 -0.15 -20.17
C ASN A 147 6.07 0.07 -18.83
N SER A 148 6.09 -0.91 -17.92
CA SER A 148 5.49 -0.76 -16.59
C SER A 148 6.20 0.29 -15.72
N VAL A 149 7.53 0.45 -15.87
CA VAL A 149 8.32 1.45 -15.13
C VAL A 149 8.15 2.87 -15.69
N TRP A 150 8.04 3.03 -17.01
CA TRP A 150 8.02 4.36 -17.64
C TRP A 150 6.62 4.87 -17.97
N ASN A 151 5.67 3.96 -18.26
CA ASN A 151 4.33 4.34 -18.68
C ASN A 151 3.38 4.24 -17.47
N PHE A 152 3.21 5.37 -16.78
CA PHE A 152 2.18 5.52 -15.75
C PHE A 152 0.87 5.99 -16.39
N PRO A 153 -0.16 5.14 -16.42
CA PRO A 153 -1.46 5.54 -16.96
C PRO A 153 -2.11 6.60 -16.05
N SER A 154 -3.11 7.32 -16.55
CA SER A 154 -3.88 8.25 -15.72
C SER A 154 -4.63 7.49 -14.61
N MET A 155 -4.97 8.17 -13.51
CA MET A 155 -5.73 7.53 -12.42
C MET A 155 -6.99 6.82 -12.93
N GLU A 156 -7.74 7.49 -13.79
CA GLU A 156 -9.04 7.02 -14.29
C GLU A 156 -8.95 5.67 -15.00
N SER A 157 -7.77 5.35 -15.54
CA SER A 157 -7.50 4.08 -16.22
C SER A 157 -6.82 3.03 -15.32
N MET A 158 -6.41 3.39 -14.10
CA MET A 158 -5.84 2.44 -13.14
C MET A 158 -6.93 1.61 -12.47
N LYS A 159 -6.65 0.32 -12.25
CA LYS A 159 -7.49 -0.50 -11.38
C LYS A 159 -7.41 0.01 -9.95
N MET A 160 -8.56 0.21 -9.33
CA MET A 160 -8.69 0.68 -7.95
C MET A 160 -9.22 -0.45 -7.06
N TYR A 161 -8.62 -0.60 -5.90
CA TYR A 161 -9.02 -1.55 -4.87
C TYR A 161 -9.24 -0.82 -3.55
N ASP A 162 -10.31 -1.17 -2.84
CA ASP A 162 -10.68 -0.57 -1.58
C ASP A 162 -9.88 -1.14 -0.39
N VAL A 163 -10.30 -0.77 0.82
CA VAL A 163 -9.66 -1.17 2.08
C VAL A 163 -9.66 -2.69 2.31
N MET A 164 -10.53 -3.45 1.63
CA MET A 164 -10.68 -4.89 1.85
C MET A 164 -10.04 -5.77 0.77
N PHE A 165 -9.76 -5.24 -0.42
CA PHE A 165 -9.21 -5.98 -1.57
C PHE A 165 -10.00 -7.24 -1.99
#